data_AF-A0A1M7EMF7-F1
#
_entry.id   AF-A0A1M7EMF7-F1
#
_cell.length_a   1.000
_cell.length_b   1.000
_cell.length_c   1.000
_cell.angle_alpha   90.00
_cell.angle_beta   90.00
_cell.angle_gamma   90.00
#
_symmetry.space_group_name_H-M   'P 1'
#
loop_
_entity.id
_entity.type
_entity.pdbx_description
1 polymer ?
#
loop_
_entity_poly.entity_id
_entity_poly.type
_entity_poly.pdbx_seq_one_letter_code
_entity_poly.pdbx_strand_id
1 'polypeptide(L)'
;MPIAGLGLHIVIALFFAVHAVRSRQQTYWLFVLFSFPGLGSIVYFLAIYLPDSRLERGARKAIVAAVKSLDPTRELRDARAAFEYTPTAQNQMRLATALYDAGEFDESAQTWEACLKGPFSTDLEIRRGAARASFARERPQEAISHLNAIRAQDPSFREEEMSLLLARSLAAAGRHGEARDAFEATIARFGSFEARAEFAIWALVQRETELAARLQVEIERATERWNRHTRELNAELMRRLRLAHEQTKAPRA
;
A
#
# COMPACT_ATOMS: atom_id res chain seq x y z
N MET A 1 1.73 54.62 -19.10
CA MET A 1 3.18 54.37 -19.33
C MET A 1 3.58 53.08 -18.60
N PRO A 2 3.66 51.92 -19.28
CA PRO A 2 3.96 50.64 -18.66
C PRO A 2 5.47 50.42 -18.63
N ILE A 3 6.15 50.85 -17.56
CA ILE A 3 7.62 50.71 -17.45
C ILE A 3 8.01 49.76 -16.28
N ALA A 4 7.05 49.34 -15.46
CA ALA A 4 7.34 48.51 -14.28
C ALA A 4 7.48 46.99 -14.54
N GLY A 5 7.11 46.50 -15.72
CA GLY A 5 7.25 45.08 -16.08
C GLY A 5 8.68 44.70 -16.41
N LEU A 6 9.33 45.47 -17.29
CA LEU A 6 10.60 45.08 -17.94
C LEU A 6 11.76 44.75 -16.98
N GLY A 7 11.80 45.37 -15.80
CA GLY A 7 12.91 45.20 -14.85
C GLY A 7 13.02 43.80 -14.27
N LEU A 8 11.90 43.16 -13.93
CA LEU A 8 11.92 41.85 -13.25
C LEU A 8 12.40 40.72 -14.18
N HIS A 9 12.04 40.80 -15.46
CA HIS A 9 12.43 39.81 -16.47
C HIS A 9 13.94 39.90 -16.74
N ILE A 10 14.48 41.12 -16.72
CA ILE A 10 15.91 41.37 -16.91
C ILE A 10 16.71 40.79 -15.75
N VAL A 11 16.27 40.96 -14.49
CA VAL A 11 16.99 40.38 -13.33
C VAL A 11 16.97 38.85 -13.35
N ILE A 12 15.84 38.24 -13.72
CA ILE A 12 15.73 36.78 -13.84
C ILE A 12 16.60 36.26 -14.98
N ALA A 13 16.55 36.90 -16.16
CA ALA A 13 17.39 36.55 -17.29
C ALA A 13 18.88 36.72 -16.97
N LEU A 14 19.26 37.76 -16.22
CA LEU A 14 20.64 38.01 -15.79
C LEU A 14 21.13 36.92 -14.82
N PHE A 15 20.30 36.50 -13.87
CA PHE A 15 20.62 35.42 -12.93
C PHE A 15 20.88 34.09 -13.66
N PHE A 16 20.02 33.74 -14.62
CA PHE A 16 20.17 32.53 -15.41
C PHE A 16 21.34 32.60 -16.42
N ALA A 17 21.61 33.77 -17.00
CA ALA A 17 22.77 33.97 -17.87
C ALA A 17 24.10 33.80 -17.11
N VAL A 18 24.20 34.36 -15.90
CA VAL A 18 25.39 34.21 -15.04
C VAL A 18 25.58 32.74 -14.64
N HIS A 19 24.51 32.01 -14.37
CA HIS A 19 24.57 30.58 -14.07
C HIS A 19 25.01 29.73 -15.27
N ALA A 20 24.48 30.01 -16.47
CA ALA A 20 24.82 29.30 -17.71
C ALA A 20 26.31 29.46 -18.08
N VAL A 21 26.87 30.67 -17.91
CA VAL A 21 28.30 30.94 -18.14
C VAL A 21 29.18 30.20 -17.11
N ARG A 22 28.72 30.08 -15.87
CA ARG A 22 29.45 29.39 -14.79
C ARG A 22 29.48 27.86 -14.96
N SER A 23 28.47 27.29 -15.62
CA SER A 23 28.34 25.84 -15.87
C SER A 23 29.01 25.36 -17.19
N ARG A 24 29.76 26.22 -17.90
CA ARG A 24 30.50 25.91 -19.15
C ARG A 24 29.69 25.17 -20.24
N GLN A 25 28.39 25.46 -20.35
CA GLN A 25 27.51 24.81 -21.34
C GLN A 25 27.58 25.50 -22.72
N GLN A 26 27.32 24.72 -23.77
CA GLN A 26 27.52 25.10 -25.17
C GLN A 26 26.72 26.37 -25.54
N THR A 27 27.38 27.29 -26.22
CA THR A 27 26.93 28.66 -26.57
C THR A 27 25.59 28.73 -27.32
N TYR A 28 25.15 27.62 -27.91
CA TYR A 28 23.86 27.48 -28.61
C TYR A 28 22.65 27.70 -27.69
N TRP A 29 22.72 27.30 -26.42
CA TRP A 29 21.61 27.47 -25.47
C TRP A 29 21.39 28.92 -25.04
N LEU A 30 22.45 29.72 -25.03
CA LEU A 30 22.35 31.16 -24.74
C LEU A 30 21.55 31.88 -25.83
N PHE A 31 21.69 31.46 -27.09
CA PHE A 31 20.96 32.06 -28.22
C PHE A 31 19.46 31.77 -28.18
N VAL A 32 19.09 30.55 -27.77
CA VAL A 32 17.69 30.12 -27.58
C VAL A 32 17.04 30.85 -26.40
N LEU A 33 17.77 31.01 -25.29
CA LEU A 33 17.29 31.70 -24.09
C LEU A 33 17.08 33.21 -24.35
N PHE A 34 17.90 33.82 -25.20
CA PHE A 34 17.82 35.24 -25.53
C PHE A 34 16.68 35.55 -26.54
N SER A 35 16.42 34.65 -27.48
CA SER A 35 15.38 34.83 -28.49
C SER A 35 13.97 34.55 -27.96
N PHE A 36 13.82 33.62 -27.00
CA PHE A 36 12.54 33.24 -26.41
C PHE A 36 12.66 32.97 -24.90
N PRO A 37 12.81 34.02 -24.06
CA PRO A 37 13.10 33.86 -22.63
C PRO A 37 12.02 33.10 -21.85
N GLY A 38 10.74 33.19 -22.25
CA GLY A 38 9.66 32.44 -21.60
C GLY A 38 9.68 30.93 -21.91
N LEU A 39 9.80 30.57 -23.20
CA LEU A 39 9.75 29.17 -23.64
C LEU A 39 11.08 28.45 -23.38
N GLY A 40 12.21 29.16 -23.52
CA GLY A 40 13.55 28.64 -23.29
C GLY A 40 13.76 28.18 -21.84
N SER A 41 13.23 28.92 -20.86
CA SER A 41 13.31 28.54 -19.44
C SER A 41 12.50 27.28 -19.10
N ILE A 42 11.33 27.09 -19.72
CA ILE A 42 10.49 25.91 -19.51
C ILE A 42 11.14 24.66 -20.11
N VAL A 43 11.65 24.76 -21.34
CA VAL A 43 12.33 23.64 -22.01
C VAL A 43 13.63 23.29 -21.29
N TYR A 44 14.39 24.28 -20.81
CA TYR A 44 15.61 24.03 -20.01
C TYR A 44 15.30 23.35 -18.67
N PHE A 45 14.25 23.79 -17.97
CA PHE A 45 13.80 23.16 -16.72
C PHE A 45 13.39 21.69 -16.93
N LEU A 46 12.63 21.40 -17.98
CA LEU A 46 12.14 20.04 -18.26
C LEU A 46 13.21 19.11 -18.84
N ALA A 47 14.06 19.61 -19.74
CA ALA A 47 15.02 18.77 -20.46
C ALA A 47 16.35 18.58 -19.71
N ILE A 48 16.76 19.54 -18.88
CA ILE A 48 18.10 19.57 -18.29
C ILE A 48 18.07 19.55 -16.75
N TYR A 49 17.12 20.24 -16.09
CA TYR A 49 17.06 20.28 -14.63
C TYR A 49 16.34 19.08 -13.99
N LEU A 50 15.27 18.58 -14.64
CA LEU A 50 14.51 17.43 -14.14
C LEU A 50 15.30 16.09 -14.09
N PRO A 51 16.10 15.70 -15.10
CA PRO A 51 16.76 14.39 -15.10
C PRO A 51 17.88 14.24 -14.06
N ASP A 52 18.40 15.32 -13.48
CA ASP A 52 19.49 15.26 -12.49
C ASP A 52 18.99 15.31 -11.03
N SER A 53 17.67 15.34 -10.83
CA SER A 53 17.06 15.33 -9.50
C SER A 53 16.49 13.96 -9.16
N ARG A 54 16.70 13.50 -7.93
CA ARG A 54 16.16 12.26 -7.34
C ARG A 54 14.62 12.13 -7.40
N LEU A 55 13.91 13.06 -8.06
CA LEU A 55 12.48 13.07 -8.34
C LEU A 55 12.03 11.99 -9.34
N GLU A 56 12.92 11.39 -10.13
CA GLU A 56 12.51 10.41 -11.16
C GLU A 56 11.73 9.21 -10.57
N ARG A 57 12.10 8.78 -9.35
CA ARG A 57 11.39 7.70 -8.63
C ARG A 57 10.05 8.16 -8.05
N GLY A 58 9.93 9.43 -7.67
CA GLY A 58 8.70 10.03 -7.14
C GLY A 58 7.69 10.33 -8.24
N ALA A 59 8.14 10.88 -9.36
CA ALA A 59 7.31 11.17 -10.53
C ALA A 59 6.78 9.88 -11.16
N ARG A 60 7.60 8.82 -11.30
CA ARG A 60 7.12 7.53 -11.82
C ARG A 60 6.09 6.88 -10.90
N LYS A 61 6.29 6.94 -9.57
CA LYS A 61 5.29 6.47 -8.59
C LYS A 61 4.03 7.32 -8.58
N ALA A 62 4.14 8.63 -8.74
CA ALA A 62 2.99 9.53 -8.85
C ALA A 62 2.20 9.30 -10.15
N ILE A 63 2.87 9.01 -11.26
CA ILE A 63 2.23 8.61 -12.51
C ILE A 63 1.54 7.26 -12.36
N VAL A 64 2.19 6.25 -11.75
CA VAL A 64 1.55 4.94 -11.49
C VAL A 64 0.36 5.08 -10.54
N ALA A 65 0.46 5.91 -9.51
CA ALA A 65 -0.65 6.20 -8.59
C ALA A 65 -1.79 6.96 -9.28
N ALA A 66 -1.47 7.94 -10.14
CA ALA A 66 -2.45 8.67 -10.93
C ALA A 66 -3.13 7.76 -11.97
N VAL A 67 -2.38 6.89 -12.65
CA VAL A 67 -2.92 5.87 -13.57
C VAL A 67 -3.81 4.87 -12.84
N LYS A 68 -3.42 4.42 -11.63
CA LYS A 68 -4.26 3.54 -10.78
C LYS A 68 -5.54 4.24 -10.30
N SER A 69 -5.52 5.56 -10.13
CA SER A 69 -6.71 6.36 -9.80
C SER A 69 -7.63 6.63 -11.01
N LEU A 70 -7.09 6.61 -12.23
CA LEU A 70 -7.83 6.87 -13.47
C LEU A 70 -8.51 5.61 -14.03
N ASP A 71 -7.87 4.44 -13.89
CA ASP A 71 -8.47 3.16 -14.26
C ASP A 71 -8.02 2.06 -13.28
N PRO A 72 -8.73 1.89 -12.14
CA PRO A 72 -8.42 0.86 -11.16
C PRO A 72 -8.60 -0.57 -11.72
N THR A 73 -9.28 -0.74 -12.85
CA THR A 73 -9.56 -2.05 -13.47
C THR A 73 -8.57 -2.44 -14.56
N ARG A 74 -7.67 -1.53 -14.98
CA ARG A 74 -6.70 -1.79 -16.04
C ARG A 74 -5.85 -3.03 -15.77
N GLU A 75 -5.28 -3.13 -14.57
CA GLU A 75 -4.43 -4.27 -14.22
C GLU A 75 -5.21 -5.58 -14.25
N LEU A 76 -6.48 -5.58 -13.83
CA LEU A 76 -7.34 -6.75 -13.91
C LEU A 76 -7.59 -7.16 -15.37
N ARG A 77 -7.88 -6.20 -16.25
CA ARG A 77 -8.07 -6.47 -17.69
C ARG A 77 -6.80 -7.02 -18.33
N ASP A 78 -5.66 -6.40 -18.06
CA ASP A 78 -4.36 -6.82 -18.60
C ASP A 78 -3.96 -8.21 -18.08
N ALA A 79 -4.21 -8.51 -16.80
CA ALA A 79 -3.93 -9.82 -16.20
C ALA A 79 -4.86 -10.92 -16.75
N ARG A 80 -6.15 -10.61 -16.94
CA ARG A 80 -7.12 -11.56 -17.53
C ARG A 80 -6.74 -11.89 -18.97
N ALA A 81 -6.46 -10.89 -19.79
CA ALA A 81 -6.01 -11.08 -21.18
C ALA A 81 -4.72 -11.90 -21.26
N ALA A 82 -3.76 -11.65 -20.36
CA ALA A 82 -2.51 -12.43 -20.30
C ALA A 82 -2.75 -13.90 -19.93
N PHE A 83 -3.68 -14.18 -19.02
CA PHE A 83 -4.06 -15.54 -18.64
C PHE A 83 -4.82 -16.27 -19.76
N GLU A 84 -5.77 -15.60 -20.42
CA GLU A 84 -6.50 -16.16 -21.56
C GLU A 84 -5.57 -16.46 -22.75
N TYR A 85 -4.60 -15.59 -23.02
CA TYR A 85 -3.61 -15.81 -24.06
C TYR A 85 -2.63 -16.93 -23.71
N THR A 86 -2.20 -17.02 -22.44
CA THR A 86 -1.28 -18.06 -21.98
C THR A 86 -1.57 -18.44 -20.53
N PRO A 87 -2.22 -19.59 -20.27
CA PRO A 87 -2.61 -20.02 -18.92
C PRO A 87 -1.43 -20.62 -18.15
N THR A 88 -0.42 -19.81 -17.86
CA THR A 88 0.69 -20.18 -16.97
C THR A 88 0.34 -19.94 -15.50
N ALA A 89 1.00 -20.66 -14.59
CA ALA A 89 0.85 -20.43 -13.14
C ALA A 89 1.13 -18.97 -12.76
N GLN A 90 2.17 -18.35 -13.33
CA GLN A 90 2.49 -16.95 -13.07
C GLN A 90 1.36 -16.00 -13.52
N ASN A 91 0.79 -16.21 -14.71
CA ASN A 91 -0.34 -15.40 -15.18
C ASN A 91 -1.59 -15.63 -14.32
N GLN A 92 -1.81 -16.85 -13.85
CA GLN A 92 -2.91 -17.17 -12.95
C GLN A 92 -2.76 -16.49 -11.59
N MET A 93 -1.57 -16.50 -11.00
CA MET A 93 -1.27 -15.77 -9.75
C MET A 93 -1.43 -14.26 -9.92
N ARG A 94 -1.01 -13.71 -11.06
CA ARG A 94 -1.19 -12.29 -11.38
C ARG A 94 -2.67 -11.93 -11.50
N LEU A 95 -3.46 -12.75 -12.20
CA LEU A 95 -4.91 -12.60 -12.30
C LEU A 95 -5.57 -12.66 -10.92
N ALA A 96 -5.25 -13.67 -10.11
CA ALA A 96 -5.80 -13.82 -8.77
C ALA A 96 -5.47 -12.62 -7.85
N THR A 97 -4.27 -12.05 -7.99
CA THR A 97 -3.87 -10.83 -7.27
C THR A 97 -4.64 -9.61 -7.76
N ALA A 98 -4.79 -9.44 -9.08
CA ALA A 98 -5.53 -8.32 -9.64
C ALA A 98 -7.02 -8.37 -9.29
N LEU A 99 -7.61 -9.58 -9.21
CA LEU A 99 -8.98 -9.80 -8.72
C LEU A 99 -9.12 -9.38 -7.26
N TYR A 100 -8.17 -9.78 -6.40
CA TYR A 100 -8.16 -9.38 -4.99
C TYR A 100 -8.10 -7.85 -4.84
N ASP A 101 -7.20 -7.20 -5.58
CA ASP A 101 -7.03 -5.74 -5.54
C ASP A 101 -8.26 -4.98 -6.09
N ALA A 102 -9.02 -5.60 -6.99
CA ALA A 102 -10.27 -5.07 -7.52
C ALA A 102 -11.48 -5.28 -6.59
N GLY A 103 -11.32 -6.05 -5.51
CA GLY A 103 -12.41 -6.41 -4.60
C GLY A 103 -13.23 -7.63 -5.03
N GLU A 104 -12.86 -8.29 -6.13
CA GLU A 104 -13.49 -9.52 -6.64
C GLU A 104 -12.97 -10.75 -5.89
N PHE A 105 -13.25 -10.79 -4.58
CA PHE A 105 -12.67 -11.77 -3.65
C PHE A 105 -13.09 -13.22 -3.95
N ASP A 106 -14.30 -13.43 -4.45
CA ASP A 106 -14.80 -14.77 -4.79
C ASP A 106 -14.04 -15.37 -5.97
N GLU A 107 -13.89 -14.62 -7.08
CA GLU A 107 -13.14 -15.07 -8.25
C GLU A 107 -11.65 -15.17 -7.93
N SER A 108 -11.11 -14.25 -7.11
CA SER A 108 -9.73 -14.34 -6.62
C SER A 108 -9.50 -15.65 -5.87
N ALA A 109 -10.36 -16.00 -4.91
CA ALA A 109 -10.23 -17.24 -4.14
C ALA A 109 -10.30 -18.47 -5.03
N GLN A 110 -11.26 -18.52 -5.98
CA GLN A 110 -11.36 -19.63 -6.94
C GLN A 110 -10.10 -19.76 -7.80
N THR A 111 -9.54 -18.64 -8.25
CA THR A 111 -8.32 -18.62 -9.08
C THR A 111 -7.10 -19.12 -8.28
N TRP A 112 -6.97 -18.71 -7.01
CA TRP A 112 -5.93 -19.21 -6.10
C TRP A 112 -6.08 -20.71 -5.79
N GLU A 113 -7.30 -21.17 -5.50
CA GLU A 113 -7.58 -22.59 -5.26
C GLU A 113 -7.29 -23.45 -6.48
N ALA A 114 -7.56 -22.94 -7.68
CA ALA A 114 -7.19 -23.62 -8.91
C ALA A 114 -5.67 -23.75 -9.06
N CYS A 115 -4.87 -22.77 -8.63
CA CYS A 115 -3.42 -22.88 -8.62
C CYS A 115 -2.92 -23.99 -7.67
N LEU A 116 -3.62 -24.21 -6.55
CA LEU A 116 -3.29 -25.26 -5.58
C LEU A 116 -3.64 -26.67 -6.08
N LYS A 117 -4.39 -26.80 -7.17
CA LYS A 117 -4.69 -28.09 -7.80
C LYS A 117 -3.59 -28.42 -8.81
N GLY A 118 -2.58 -29.17 -8.38
CA GLY A 118 -1.52 -29.68 -9.26
C GLY A 118 -0.12 -29.48 -8.68
N PRO A 119 0.90 -29.22 -9.52
CA PRO A 119 2.29 -29.16 -9.09
C PRO A 119 2.60 -28.10 -8.02
N PHE A 120 1.77 -27.07 -7.90
CA PHE A 120 1.97 -25.96 -6.97
C PHE A 120 1.12 -26.06 -5.68
N SER A 121 0.62 -27.26 -5.35
CA SER A 121 -0.22 -27.50 -4.16
C SER A 121 0.47 -27.15 -2.83
N THR A 122 1.80 -27.15 -2.82
CA THR A 122 2.64 -26.83 -1.66
C THR A 122 3.33 -25.46 -1.76
N ASP A 123 2.99 -24.65 -2.77
CA ASP A 123 3.56 -23.31 -2.90
C ASP A 123 2.98 -22.37 -1.83
N LEU A 124 3.87 -21.82 -1.00
CA LEU A 124 3.49 -20.98 0.13
C LEU A 124 2.95 -19.60 -0.29
N GLU A 125 3.41 -19.02 -1.40
CA GLU A 125 2.89 -17.75 -1.90
C GLU A 125 1.48 -17.93 -2.47
N ILE A 126 1.23 -19.04 -3.17
CA ILE A 126 -0.11 -19.38 -3.67
C ILE A 126 -1.06 -19.63 -2.49
N ARG A 127 -0.62 -20.41 -1.49
CA ARG A 127 -1.42 -20.70 -0.30
C ARG A 127 -1.69 -19.44 0.53
N ARG A 128 -0.74 -18.51 0.59
CA ARG A 128 -0.91 -17.19 1.19
C ARG A 128 -1.95 -16.36 0.44
N GLY A 129 -1.91 -16.36 -0.89
CA GLY A 129 -2.92 -15.73 -1.74
C GLY A 129 -4.33 -16.27 -1.46
N ALA A 130 -4.46 -17.60 -1.42
CA ALA A 130 -5.70 -18.28 -1.07
C ALA A 130 -6.19 -17.90 0.34
N ALA A 131 -5.33 -17.92 1.36
CA ALA A 131 -5.67 -17.52 2.73
C ALA A 131 -6.24 -16.08 2.79
N ARG A 132 -5.57 -15.13 2.13
CA ARG A 132 -6.00 -13.72 2.09
C ARG A 132 -7.35 -13.58 1.39
N ALA A 133 -7.53 -14.23 0.24
CA ALA A 133 -8.79 -14.19 -0.50
C ALA A 133 -9.94 -14.84 0.28
N SER A 134 -9.72 -16.01 0.90
CA SER A 134 -10.70 -16.69 1.78
C SER A 134 -11.11 -15.82 2.97
N PHE A 135 -10.17 -15.12 3.60
CA PHE A 135 -10.48 -14.20 4.68
C PHE A 135 -11.32 -13.00 4.20
N ALA A 136 -10.97 -12.42 3.05
CA ALA A 136 -11.68 -11.27 2.48
C ALA A 136 -13.12 -11.59 2.03
N ARG A 137 -13.40 -12.82 1.61
CA ARG A 137 -14.76 -13.30 1.28
C ARG A 137 -15.54 -13.86 2.47
N GLU A 138 -15.12 -13.55 3.70
CA GLU A 138 -15.80 -13.98 4.94
C GLU A 138 -15.88 -15.51 5.11
N ARG A 139 -14.86 -16.24 4.66
CA ARG A 139 -14.69 -17.69 4.89
C ARG A 139 -13.51 -17.96 5.84
N PRO A 140 -13.63 -17.60 7.13
CA PRO A 140 -12.49 -17.66 8.07
C PRO A 140 -11.94 -19.07 8.28
N GLN A 141 -12.78 -20.12 8.18
CA GLN A 141 -12.38 -21.50 8.41
C GLN A 141 -11.45 -22.02 7.30
N GLU A 142 -11.74 -21.61 6.05
CA GLU A 142 -10.86 -21.89 4.91
C GLU A 142 -9.53 -21.15 5.06
N ALA A 143 -9.57 -19.87 5.45
CA ALA A 143 -8.36 -19.09 5.72
C ALA A 143 -7.49 -19.74 6.82
N ILE A 144 -8.10 -20.17 7.93
CA ILE A 144 -7.39 -20.88 9.02
C ILE A 144 -6.74 -22.17 8.52
N SER A 145 -7.44 -22.95 7.69
CA SER A 145 -6.87 -24.16 7.07
C SER A 145 -5.65 -23.84 6.19
N HIS A 146 -5.73 -22.73 5.42
CA HIS A 146 -4.62 -22.26 4.61
C HIS A 146 -3.39 -21.88 5.45
N LEU A 147 -3.61 -21.03 6.46
CA LEU A 147 -2.59 -20.52 7.37
C LEU A 147 -1.93 -21.61 8.21
N ASN A 148 -2.71 -22.60 8.67
CA ASN A 148 -2.17 -23.70 9.45
C ASN A 148 -1.22 -24.57 8.64
N ALA A 149 -1.51 -24.86 7.37
CA ALA A 149 -0.54 -25.63 6.59
C ALA A 149 0.66 -24.80 6.11
N ILE A 150 0.52 -23.47 5.92
CA ILE A 150 1.70 -22.59 5.75
C ILE A 150 2.61 -22.73 6.97
N ARG A 151 2.06 -22.56 8.17
CA ARG A 151 2.80 -22.66 9.43
C ARG A 151 3.40 -24.06 9.67
N ALA A 152 2.70 -25.12 9.26
CA ALA A 152 3.19 -26.50 9.38
C ALA A 152 4.35 -26.78 8.41
N GLN A 153 4.35 -26.16 7.23
CA GLN A 153 5.39 -26.34 6.22
C GLN A 153 6.61 -25.47 6.49
N ASP A 154 6.42 -24.19 6.80
CA ASP A 154 7.48 -23.25 7.17
C ASP A 154 6.96 -22.20 8.15
N PRO A 155 7.27 -22.32 9.46
CA PRO A 155 6.88 -21.34 10.47
C PRO A 155 7.45 -19.93 10.25
N SER A 156 8.58 -19.82 9.54
CA SER A 156 9.28 -18.54 9.32
C SER A 156 8.76 -17.75 8.12
N PHE A 157 7.96 -18.38 7.26
CA PHE A 157 7.41 -17.77 6.07
C PHE A 157 6.48 -16.61 6.43
N ARG A 158 6.97 -15.38 6.24
CA ARG A 158 6.22 -14.13 6.51
C ARG A 158 5.51 -14.20 7.88
N GLU A 159 6.24 -14.67 8.89
CA GLU A 159 5.71 -15.09 10.20
C GLU A 159 4.75 -14.06 10.81
N GLU A 160 5.09 -12.77 10.76
CA GLU A 160 4.24 -11.69 11.27
C GLU A 160 2.90 -11.58 10.54
N GLU A 161 2.94 -11.51 9.20
CA GLU A 161 1.76 -11.38 8.35
C GLU A 161 0.83 -12.58 8.55
N MET A 162 1.39 -13.79 8.58
CA MET A 162 0.62 -15.03 8.74
C MET A 162 0.02 -15.16 10.15
N SER A 163 0.78 -14.78 11.18
CA SER A 163 0.30 -14.81 12.57
C SER A 163 -0.83 -13.82 12.78
N LEU A 164 -0.70 -12.60 12.26
CA LEU A 164 -1.74 -11.59 12.34
C LEU A 164 -3.01 -11.98 11.57
N LEU A 165 -2.86 -12.52 10.36
CA LEU A 165 -4.00 -12.99 9.56
C LEU A 165 -4.69 -14.19 10.24
N LEU A 166 -3.94 -15.06 10.91
CA LEU A 166 -4.50 -16.17 11.68
C LEU A 166 -5.30 -15.68 12.88
N ALA A 167 -4.78 -14.75 13.67
CA ALA A 167 -5.48 -14.15 14.80
C ALA A 167 -6.80 -13.50 14.36
N ARG A 168 -6.77 -12.74 13.26
CA ARG A 168 -7.97 -12.12 12.66
C ARG A 168 -8.96 -13.16 12.14
N SER A 169 -8.48 -14.22 11.50
CA SER A 169 -9.34 -15.31 11.01
C SER A 169 -9.99 -16.09 12.15
N LEU A 170 -9.26 -16.36 13.24
CA LEU A 170 -9.81 -16.97 14.46
C LEU A 170 -10.89 -16.09 15.10
N ALA A 171 -10.66 -14.77 15.15
CA ALA A 171 -11.65 -13.82 15.64
C ALA A 171 -12.93 -13.83 14.80
N ALA A 172 -12.81 -13.80 13.47
CA ALA A 172 -13.94 -13.87 12.54
C ALA A 172 -14.67 -15.22 12.60
N ALA A 173 -13.96 -16.30 12.94
CA ALA A 173 -14.54 -17.63 13.17
C ALA A 173 -15.29 -17.77 14.51
N GLY A 174 -15.31 -16.73 15.36
CA GLY A 174 -15.89 -16.79 16.71
C GLY A 174 -15.02 -17.51 17.75
N ARG A 175 -13.78 -17.90 17.39
CA ARG A 175 -12.84 -18.60 18.27
C ARG A 175 -12.05 -17.60 19.12
N HIS A 176 -12.77 -16.86 19.95
CA HIS A 176 -12.25 -15.65 20.61
C HIS A 176 -11.11 -15.90 21.61
N GLY A 177 -11.12 -17.03 22.33
CA GLY A 177 -10.01 -17.40 23.21
C GLY A 177 -8.70 -17.58 22.43
N GLU A 178 -8.74 -18.41 21.38
CA GLU A 178 -7.59 -18.66 20.52
C GLU A 178 -7.15 -17.42 19.75
N ALA A 179 -8.10 -16.57 19.34
CA ALA A 179 -7.79 -15.29 18.70
C ALA A 179 -7.00 -14.38 19.64
N ARG A 180 -7.41 -14.30 20.92
CA ARG A 180 -6.71 -13.52 21.95
C ARG A 180 -5.27 -13.99 22.11
N ASP A 181 -5.08 -15.30 22.32
CA ASP A 181 -3.76 -15.90 22.48
C ASP A 181 -2.86 -15.63 21.26
N ALA A 182 -3.42 -15.76 20.05
CA ALA A 182 -2.71 -15.50 18.80
C ALA A 182 -2.32 -14.01 18.66
N PHE A 183 -3.19 -13.07 19.03
CA PHE A 183 -2.86 -11.64 19.02
C PHE A 183 -1.78 -11.29 20.05
N GLU A 184 -1.90 -11.82 21.28
CA GLU A 184 -0.92 -11.59 22.34
C GLU A 184 0.46 -12.14 21.93
N ALA A 185 0.51 -13.35 21.37
CA ALA A 185 1.75 -13.93 20.84
C ALA A 185 2.36 -13.08 19.71
N THR A 186 1.52 -12.60 18.77
CA THR A 186 1.97 -11.75 17.65
C THR A 186 2.56 -10.43 18.15
N ILE A 187 1.92 -9.78 19.11
CA ILE A 187 2.42 -8.53 19.71
C ILE A 187 3.68 -8.76 20.53
N ALA A 188 3.74 -9.84 21.32
CA ALA A 188 4.94 -10.18 22.09
C ALA A 188 6.16 -10.45 21.20
N ARG A 189 5.93 -11.04 20.01
CA ARG A 189 6.98 -11.41 19.07
C ARG A 189 7.45 -10.23 18.21
N PHE A 190 6.51 -9.51 17.59
CA PHE A 190 6.83 -8.48 16.57
C PHE A 190 6.63 -7.07 17.07
N GLY A 191 5.66 -6.87 17.98
CA GLY A 191 5.37 -5.56 18.53
C GLY A 191 5.12 -4.50 17.46
N SER A 192 4.42 -4.83 16.38
CA SER A 192 4.07 -3.87 15.33
C SER A 192 2.83 -3.04 15.68
N PHE A 193 2.71 -1.88 15.03
CA PHE A 193 1.51 -1.07 15.15
C PHE A 193 0.27 -1.81 14.61
N GLU A 194 0.41 -2.50 13.48
CA GLU A 194 -0.71 -3.19 12.83
C GLU A 194 -1.31 -4.26 13.74
N ALA A 195 -0.46 -5.09 14.37
CA ALA A 195 -0.89 -6.10 15.31
C ALA A 195 -1.62 -5.51 16.52
N ARG A 196 -1.10 -4.41 17.10
CA ARG A 196 -1.77 -3.72 18.21
C ARG A 196 -3.11 -3.12 17.81
N ALA A 197 -3.19 -2.49 16.65
CA ALA A 197 -4.41 -1.84 16.17
C ALA A 197 -5.50 -2.87 15.84
N GLU A 198 -5.17 -3.97 15.16
CA GLU A 198 -6.12 -5.06 14.91
C GLU A 198 -6.57 -5.74 16.21
N PHE A 199 -5.67 -5.93 17.18
CA PHE A 199 -6.03 -6.48 18.49
C PHE A 199 -6.92 -5.52 19.29
N ALA A 200 -6.66 -4.20 19.22
CA ALA A 200 -7.50 -3.19 19.85
C ALA A 200 -8.91 -3.16 19.23
N ILE A 201 -9.01 -3.25 17.90
CA ILE A 201 -10.30 -3.37 17.20
C ILE A 201 -11.05 -4.60 17.71
N TRP A 202 -10.39 -5.75 17.76
CA TRP A 202 -11.00 -6.97 18.29
C TRP A 202 -11.47 -6.78 19.74
N ALA A 203 -10.64 -6.21 20.62
CA ALA A 203 -10.98 -5.99 22.03
C ALA A 203 -12.20 -5.07 22.19
N LEU A 204 -12.32 -4.02 21.36
CA LEU A 204 -13.49 -3.12 21.34
C LEU A 204 -14.78 -3.84 20.93
N VAL A 205 -14.71 -4.71 19.91
CA VAL A 205 -15.86 -5.52 19.47
C VAL A 205 -16.29 -6.49 20.57
N GLN A 206 -15.33 -7.11 21.26
CA GLN A 206 -15.58 -8.05 22.37
C GLN A 206 -15.95 -7.37 23.69
N ARG A 207 -15.95 -6.02 23.75
CA ARG A 207 -16.18 -5.20 24.95
C ARG A 207 -15.15 -5.42 26.07
N GLU A 208 -13.95 -5.80 25.70
CA GLU A 208 -12.78 -5.92 26.58
C GLU A 208 -12.16 -4.53 26.80
N THR A 209 -12.85 -3.68 27.55
CA THR A 209 -12.53 -2.24 27.67
C THR A 209 -11.16 -1.97 28.27
N GLU A 210 -10.74 -2.75 29.27
CA GLU A 210 -9.42 -2.60 29.91
C GLU A 210 -8.29 -2.94 28.93
N LEU A 211 -8.45 -4.02 28.17
CA LEU A 211 -7.51 -4.45 27.16
C LEU A 211 -7.41 -3.41 26.03
N ALA A 212 -8.55 -2.93 25.54
CA ALA A 212 -8.60 -1.91 24.51
C ALA A 212 -7.90 -0.61 24.97
N ALA A 213 -8.15 -0.17 26.20
CA ALA A 213 -7.51 1.02 26.77
C ALA A 213 -5.99 0.87 26.87
N ARG A 214 -5.49 -0.30 27.31
CA ARG A 214 -4.06 -0.59 27.36
C ARG A 214 -3.41 -0.51 25.97
N LEU A 215 -4.01 -1.17 24.98
CA LEU A 215 -3.51 -1.18 23.60
C LEU A 215 -3.55 0.20 22.96
N GLN A 216 -4.58 1.01 23.28
CA GLN A 216 -4.72 2.37 22.79
C GLN A 216 -3.55 3.27 23.22
N VAL A 217 -3.10 3.17 24.47
CA VAL A 217 -1.92 3.91 24.96
C VAL A 217 -0.66 3.53 24.18
N GLU A 218 -0.48 2.25 23.87
CA GLU A 218 0.66 1.79 23.06
C GLU A 218 0.58 2.27 21.61
N ILE A 219 -0.62 2.28 21.03
CA ILE A 219 -0.89 2.80 19.69
C ILE A 219 -0.58 4.30 19.61
N GLU A 220 -1.01 5.09 20.60
CA GLU A 220 -0.74 6.53 20.65
C GLU A 220 0.76 6.82 20.70
N ARG A 221 1.50 6.11 21.55
CA ARG A 221 2.98 6.22 21.60
C ARG A 221 3.63 5.84 20.27
N ALA A 222 3.15 4.80 19.61
CA ALA A 222 3.69 4.36 18.33
C ALA A 222 3.40 5.36 17.19
N THR A 223 2.27 6.06 17.26
CA THR A 223 1.78 6.96 16.20
C THR A 223 2.28 8.41 16.34
N GLU A 224 2.69 8.82 17.55
CA GLU A 224 3.15 10.19 17.86
C GLU A 224 4.25 10.66 16.89
N ARG A 225 5.20 9.78 16.56
CA ARG A 225 6.38 10.10 15.73
C ARG A 225 6.18 9.83 14.24
N TRP A 226 4.97 9.52 13.80
CA TRP A 226 4.74 9.20 12.39
C TRP A 226 4.90 10.42 11.48
N ASN A 227 5.60 10.21 10.37
CA ASN A 227 5.61 11.15 9.26
C ASN A 227 4.33 11.04 8.42
N ARG A 228 4.15 11.97 7.46
CA ARG A 228 2.97 11.99 6.57
C ARG A 228 2.78 10.68 5.80
N HIS A 229 3.86 10.10 5.28
CA HIS A 229 3.79 8.87 4.50
C HIS A 229 3.34 7.67 5.34
N THR A 230 3.86 7.50 6.55
CA THR A 230 3.44 6.44 7.47
C THR A 230 1.97 6.57 7.88
N ARG A 231 1.49 7.82 8.05
CA ARG A 231 0.06 8.09 8.30
C ARG A 231 -0.81 7.72 7.11
N GLU A 232 -0.38 8.04 5.89
CA GLU A 232 -1.10 7.67 4.66
C GLU A 232 -1.17 6.14 4.49
N LEU A 233 -0.07 5.42 4.72
CA LEU A 233 -0.03 3.95 4.63
C LEU A 233 -0.99 3.27 5.63
N ASN A 234 -1.13 3.82 6.83
CA ASN A 234 -1.96 3.26 7.90
C ASN A 234 -3.35 3.92 8.02
N ALA A 235 -3.72 4.79 7.08
CA ALA A 235 -4.93 5.60 7.16
C ALA A 235 -6.21 4.75 7.26
N GLU A 236 -6.26 3.64 6.51
CA GLU A 236 -7.39 2.72 6.52
C GLU A 236 -7.56 2.04 7.89
N LEU A 237 -6.47 1.51 8.45
CA LEU A 237 -6.52 0.84 9.75
C LEU A 237 -6.89 1.82 10.87
N MET A 238 -6.34 3.03 10.83
CA MET A 238 -6.71 4.11 11.76
C MET A 238 -8.18 4.53 11.62
N ARG A 239 -8.74 4.49 10.41
CA ARG A 239 -10.18 4.72 10.20
C ARG A 239 -11.01 3.62 10.85
N ARG A 240 -10.68 2.34 10.61
CA ARG A 240 -11.35 1.18 11.23
C ARG A 240 -11.28 1.23 12.76
N LEU A 241 -10.12 1.56 13.32
CA LEU A 241 -9.93 1.70 14.77
C LEU A 241 -10.82 2.80 15.36
N ARG A 242 -10.93 3.96 14.70
CA ARG A 242 -11.84 5.04 15.14
C ARG A 242 -13.30 4.62 15.09
N LEU A 243 -13.73 3.97 14.01
CA LEU A 243 -15.10 3.47 13.87
C LEU A 243 -15.44 2.45 14.97
N ALA A 244 -14.52 1.55 15.31
CA ALA A 244 -14.71 0.59 16.40
C ALA A 244 -14.93 1.31 17.75
N HIS A 245 -14.17 2.35 18.05
CA HIS A 245 -14.36 3.15 19.28
C HIS A 245 -15.72 3.87 19.32
N GLU A 246 -16.16 4.41 18.19
CA GLU A 246 -17.46 5.09 18.08
C GLU A 246 -18.62 4.12 18.35
N GLN A 247 -18.54 2.90 17.80
CA GLN A 247 -19.53 1.85 18.03
C GLN A 247 -19.62 1.41 19.49
N THR A 248 -18.49 1.37 20.22
CA THR A 248 -18.49 1.03 21.65
C THR A 248 -19.10 2.13 22.53
N LYS A 249 -19.02 3.40 22.11
CA LYS A 249 -19.56 4.55 22.86
C LYS A 249 -21.05 4.80 22.65
N ALA A 250 -21.64 4.33 21.55
CA ALA A 250 -23.06 4.51 21.27
C ALA A 250 -23.92 3.71 22.28
N PRO A 251 -24.84 4.35 23.03
CA PRO A 251 -25.84 3.63 23.81
C PRO A 251 -26.75 2.87 22.84
N ARG A 252 -27.03 1.59 23.11
CA ARG A 252 -27.97 0.82 22.28
C ARG A 252 -29.36 1.44 22.43
N ALA A 253 -30.00 1.72 21.28
CA ALA A 253 -31.44 1.97 21.19
C ALA A 253 -32.23 0.72 21.59
#